data_AF-A0A024GCY2-F1
#
_entry.id   AF-A0A024GCY2-F1
#
_cell.length_a   1.000
_cell.length_b   1.000
_cell.length_c   1.000
_cell.angle_alpha   90.00
_cell.angle_beta   90.00
_cell.angle_gamma   90.00
#
_symmetry.space_group_name_H-M   'P 1'
#
loop_
_entity.id
_entity.type
_entity.pdbx_description
1 polymer ?
#
loop_
_entity_poly.entity_id
_entity_poly.type
_entity_poly.pdbx_seq_one_letter_code
_entity_poly.pdbx_strand_id
1 'polypeptide(L)'
;MEQSSAIPILSTTNENLPISIAPTVNSVITKGNKRRKKNNKQKQAVVENLTPEESMRKTQRQQRFLKDQVEIAKQRIYTSMETKPSRVLNVEGDLDLEAMTIKGTCQKVEKEYLRLTSPPHPSTVRPENILRKALDLIQTKWKDGSCDYIYACSQLKSIRQDCTVQRLKNAFTVKVYESHARIALQSGDINEFNQCQTQLHELYEEAIPGEAIEFLAYRILYCIYVGLQAKKADSNTGTLGMYNVLCLLSPQLRQDKVVAHALHVREAVALNDYHQFFNLHSEAPNMSGYLMNAMVTTVRLRALRIMCKAYRPHLCLNFIKREFRIRGLEGRRFIKECGILLVNDKTGEKKLVDTKNSEIVSVLSDQSSLI
;
A
#
# COMPACT_ATOMS: atom_id res chain seq x y z
N MET A 1 -25.16 28.95 -61.17
CA MET A 1 -24.95 27.97 -62.25
C MET A 1 -25.02 26.60 -61.60
N GLU A 2 -25.75 25.66 -62.20
CA GLU A 2 -25.80 24.20 -61.91
C GLU A 2 -26.25 23.81 -60.46
N GLN A 3 -27.24 22.94 -60.22
CA GLN A 3 -27.42 21.52 -60.62
C GLN A 3 -26.31 20.60 -60.07
N SER A 4 -26.54 19.41 -59.49
CA SER A 4 -27.72 18.66 -59.01
C SER A 4 -27.20 17.56 -58.02
N SER A 5 -27.84 16.52 -57.49
CA SER A 5 -29.19 15.87 -57.43
C SER A 5 -29.07 14.75 -56.34
N ALA A 6 -30.09 14.09 -55.77
CA ALA A 6 -31.53 14.31 -55.55
C ALA A 6 -31.98 13.37 -54.37
N ILE A 7 -33.28 13.36 -54.02
CA ILE A 7 -33.93 12.52 -52.96
C ILE A 7 -35.28 12.00 -53.52
N PRO A 8 -36.20 11.31 -52.81
CA PRO A 8 -36.16 10.27 -51.74
C PRO A 8 -37.05 9.01 -52.10
N ILE A 9 -37.66 8.31 -51.09
CA ILE A 9 -38.99 7.60 -51.09
C ILE A 9 -39.07 6.03 -50.99
N LEU A 10 -39.32 5.56 -49.74
CA LEU A 10 -40.41 4.70 -49.17
C LEU A 10 -40.97 3.38 -49.79
N SER A 11 -41.29 2.46 -48.85
CA SER A 11 -42.40 1.44 -48.81
C SER A 11 -42.24 0.16 -49.69
N THR A 12 -42.90 -0.99 -49.44
CA THR A 12 -44.19 -1.33 -48.78
C THR A 12 -44.18 -2.60 -47.86
N THR A 13 -45.38 -3.04 -47.41
CA THR A 13 -45.75 -4.17 -46.50
C THR A 13 -45.88 -5.54 -47.23
N ASN A 14 -46.35 -6.71 -46.72
CA ASN A 14 -47.25 -7.05 -45.59
C ASN A 14 -47.26 -8.56 -45.12
N GLU A 15 -47.67 -8.80 -43.85
CA GLU A 15 -48.41 -9.92 -43.17
C GLU A 15 -48.40 -11.46 -43.48
N ASN A 16 -48.33 -12.24 -42.36
CA ASN A 16 -49.14 -13.44 -41.91
C ASN A 16 -48.82 -14.95 -42.24
N LEU A 17 -49.38 -15.85 -41.37
CA LEU A 17 -49.10 -17.31 -41.14
C LEU A 17 -50.30 -18.24 -41.60
N PRO A 18 -50.57 -19.53 -41.16
CA PRO A 18 -49.89 -20.55 -40.29
C PRO A 18 -50.01 -22.09 -40.65
N ILE A 19 -49.63 -23.00 -39.72
CA ILE A 19 -50.14 -24.39 -39.40
C ILE A 19 -49.24 -25.67 -39.64
N SER A 20 -48.77 -26.23 -38.51
CA SER A 20 -48.68 -27.65 -38.00
C SER A 20 -48.40 -28.93 -38.87
N ILE A 21 -47.59 -29.88 -38.32
CA ILE A 21 -47.90 -31.32 -38.02
C ILE A 21 -46.66 -32.09 -37.46
N ALA A 22 -46.84 -33.16 -36.66
CA ALA A 22 -45.79 -34.09 -36.16
C ALA A 22 -46.35 -35.53 -35.91
N PRO A 23 -45.52 -36.61 -35.88
CA PRO A 23 -45.49 -37.48 -34.67
C PRO A 23 -44.20 -38.32 -34.37
N THR A 24 -43.90 -38.49 -33.06
CA THR A 24 -43.56 -39.72 -32.28
C THR A 24 -42.56 -40.80 -32.74
N VAL A 25 -41.63 -41.23 -31.84
CA VAL A 25 -41.39 -42.64 -31.33
C VAL A 25 -40.08 -42.77 -30.50
N ASN A 26 -40.08 -43.67 -29.50
CA ASN A 26 -38.99 -43.93 -28.54
C ASN A 26 -37.88 -44.88 -29.06
N SER A 27 -36.65 -44.76 -28.51
CA SER A 27 -35.89 -45.93 -28.02
C SER A 27 -34.72 -45.54 -27.10
N VAL A 28 -34.34 -46.44 -26.19
CA VAL A 28 -33.19 -46.32 -25.26
C VAL A 28 -32.11 -47.31 -25.67
N ILE A 29 -30.82 -46.92 -25.63
CA ILE A 29 -29.69 -47.83 -25.31
C ILE A 29 -28.41 -47.03 -24.99
N THR A 30 -27.57 -47.60 -24.13
CA THR A 30 -26.35 -46.96 -23.59
C THR A 30 -25.10 -47.18 -24.46
N LYS A 31 -24.15 -46.23 -24.43
CA LYS A 31 -22.69 -46.46 -24.56
C LYS A 31 -21.88 -45.22 -24.11
N GLY A 32 -20.66 -45.45 -23.61
CA GLY A 32 -19.93 -44.49 -22.75
C GLY A 32 -18.95 -43.53 -23.45
N ASN A 33 -18.74 -42.37 -22.82
CA ASN A 33 -17.90 -41.28 -23.32
C ASN A 33 -16.37 -41.53 -23.20
N LYS A 34 -15.80 -42.33 -24.11
CA LYS A 34 -14.34 -42.39 -24.34
C LYS A 34 -13.89 -41.30 -25.35
N ARG A 35 -13.80 -40.02 -24.96
CA ARG A 35 -13.08 -38.99 -25.77
C ARG A 35 -12.74 -37.67 -25.04
N ARG A 36 -11.63 -37.64 -24.28
CA ARG A 36 -10.84 -36.40 -24.02
C ARG A 36 -9.42 -36.73 -23.51
N LYS A 37 -8.51 -37.08 -24.43
CA LYS A 37 -7.08 -37.30 -24.11
C LYS A 37 -6.15 -37.00 -25.30
N LYS A 38 -6.05 -35.71 -25.67
CA LYS A 38 -4.99 -35.16 -26.52
C LYS A 38 -4.74 -33.70 -26.14
N ASN A 39 -3.47 -33.30 -26.13
CA ASN A 39 -2.88 -32.02 -25.71
C ASN A 39 -2.36 -31.95 -24.27
N ASN A 40 -1.44 -32.86 -23.94
CA ASN A 40 -0.42 -32.59 -22.91
C ASN A 40 0.90 -33.29 -23.33
N LYS A 41 1.64 -32.68 -24.25
CA LYS A 41 2.88 -33.24 -24.82
C LYS A 41 3.89 -32.15 -25.23
N GLN A 42 4.16 -31.19 -24.35
CA GLN A 42 5.23 -30.20 -24.51
C GLN A 42 5.70 -29.66 -23.15
N LYS A 43 6.46 -30.50 -22.41
CA LYS A 43 7.41 -30.13 -21.35
C LYS A 43 8.11 -31.40 -20.85
N GLN A 44 9.27 -31.69 -21.40
CA GLN A 44 10.18 -32.76 -20.98
C GLN A 44 11.60 -32.31 -21.33
N ALA A 45 12.61 -32.82 -20.62
CA ALA A 45 14.03 -32.43 -20.73
C ALA A 45 14.38 -30.98 -20.31
N VAL A 46 14.29 -30.70 -19.01
CA VAL A 46 15.45 -30.16 -18.29
C VAL A 46 15.76 -31.18 -17.19
N VAL A 47 16.92 -31.84 -17.28
CA VAL A 47 17.40 -32.74 -16.23
C VAL A 47 18.39 -31.94 -15.39
N GLU A 48 17.98 -31.54 -14.19
CA GLU A 48 18.91 -30.99 -13.20
C GLU A 48 19.87 -32.10 -12.79
N ASN A 49 21.17 -31.96 -13.11
CA ASN A 49 22.24 -32.81 -12.56
C ASN A 49 22.50 -32.42 -11.09
N LEU A 50 21.50 -32.64 -10.24
CA LEU A 50 21.59 -32.47 -8.80
C LEU A 50 22.63 -33.44 -8.24
N THR A 51 23.53 -32.93 -7.41
CA THR A 51 24.51 -33.79 -6.72
C THR A 51 23.79 -34.77 -5.78
N PRO A 52 24.43 -35.91 -5.43
CA PRO A 52 23.86 -36.86 -4.47
C PRO A 52 23.46 -36.21 -3.13
N GLU A 53 24.25 -35.23 -2.66
CA GLU A 53 23.92 -34.43 -1.49
C GLU A 53 22.66 -33.57 -1.68
N GLU A 54 22.52 -32.86 -2.80
CA GLU A 54 21.33 -32.04 -3.05
C GLU A 54 20.08 -32.89 -3.20
N SER A 55 20.19 -34.07 -3.82
CA SER A 55 19.11 -35.06 -3.88
C SER A 55 18.71 -35.54 -2.48
N MET A 56 19.67 -35.84 -1.61
CA MET A 56 19.40 -36.15 -0.20
C MET A 56 18.81 -34.97 0.58
N ARG A 57 19.31 -33.74 0.40
CA ARG A 57 18.76 -32.52 1.05
C ARG A 57 17.33 -32.24 0.59
N LYS A 58 17.03 -32.41 -0.71
CA LYS A 58 15.68 -32.28 -1.32
C LYS A 58 14.73 -33.34 -0.76
N THR A 59 15.16 -34.60 -0.69
CA THR A 59 14.41 -35.72 -0.12
C THR A 59 14.18 -35.54 1.38
N GLN A 60 15.19 -35.14 2.15
CA GLN A 60 15.07 -34.91 3.59
C GLN A 60 14.15 -33.72 3.90
N ARG A 61 14.17 -32.66 3.07
CA ARG A 61 13.22 -31.53 3.18
C ARG A 61 11.79 -31.98 2.89
N GLN A 62 11.57 -32.85 1.90
CA GLN A 62 10.26 -33.44 1.61
C GLN A 62 9.78 -34.36 2.75
N GLN A 63 10.68 -35.16 3.35
CA GLN A 63 10.36 -36.01 4.51
C GLN A 63 9.99 -35.21 5.76
N ARG A 64 10.57 -34.02 5.97
CA ARG A 64 10.12 -33.09 7.04
C ARG A 64 8.68 -32.65 6.81
N PHE A 65 8.34 -32.15 5.61
CA PHE A 65 6.96 -31.78 5.27
C PHE A 65 5.96 -32.94 5.43
N LEU A 66 6.34 -34.19 5.13
CA LEU A 66 5.49 -35.35 5.40
C LEU A 66 5.35 -35.66 6.90
N LYS A 67 6.42 -35.53 7.70
CA LYS A 67 6.34 -35.69 9.16
C LYS A 67 5.42 -34.63 9.78
N ASP A 68 5.59 -33.37 9.39
CA ASP A 68 4.75 -32.26 9.87
C ASP A 68 3.27 -32.50 9.54
N GLN A 69 2.95 -32.96 8.32
CA GLN A 69 1.59 -33.37 7.96
C GLN A 69 1.06 -34.54 8.79
N VAL A 70 1.90 -35.53 9.10
CA VAL A 70 1.52 -36.70 9.93
C VAL A 70 1.33 -36.31 11.39
N GLU A 71 2.09 -35.36 11.94
CA GLU A 71 1.88 -34.84 13.30
C GLU A 71 0.62 -33.97 13.38
N ILE A 72 0.38 -33.10 12.39
CA ILE A 72 -0.88 -32.35 12.26
C ILE A 72 -2.08 -33.31 12.12
N ALA A 73 -1.92 -34.41 11.38
CA ALA A 73 -2.96 -35.45 11.26
C ALA A 73 -3.18 -36.22 12.58
N LYS A 74 -2.12 -36.48 13.36
CA LYS A 74 -2.23 -37.10 14.71
C LYS A 74 -2.86 -36.15 15.73
N GLN A 75 -2.64 -34.84 15.61
CA GLN A 75 -3.31 -33.84 16.44
C GLN A 75 -4.80 -33.65 16.09
N ARG A 76 -5.24 -34.11 14.90
CA ARG A 76 -6.67 -34.30 14.60
C ARG A 76 -7.22 -35.56 15.27
N ILE A 77 -7.25 -35.55 16.60
CA ILE A 77 -8.16 -36.41 17.35
C ILE A 77 -9.58 -36.04 16.88
N TYR A 78 -10.31 -37.02 16.34
CA TYR A 78 -11.70 -36.83 15.95
C TYR A 78 -12.53 -36.56 17.20
N THR A 79 -12.93 -35.30 17.42
CA THR A 79 -14.12 -35.01 18.23
C THR A 79 -15.28 -35.75 17.59
N SER A 80 -16.00 -36.56 18.40
CA SER A 80 -17.18 -37.27 17.94
C SER A 80 -18.16 -36.29 17.30
N MET A 81 -18.69 -36.64 16.13
CA MET A 81 -19.65 -35.80 15.42
C MET A 81 -21.01 -35.87 16.13
N GLU A 82 -21.19 -35.06 17.17
CA GLU A 82 -22.51 -34.71 17.67
C GLU A 82 -23.32 -34.09 16.54
N THR A 83 -24.37 -34.79 16.10
CA THR A 83 -25.29 -34.35 15.04
C THR A 83 -26.27 -33.28 15.53
N LYS A 84 -25.74 -32.23 16.18
CA LYS A 84 -26.48 -31.00 16.45
C LYS A 84 -26.79 -30.32 15.11
N PRO A 85 -28.00 -29.78 14.89
CA PRO A 85 -28.39 -29.18 13.62
C PRO A 85 -27.49 -28.00 13.29
N SER A 86 -27.10 -27.88 12.01
CA SER A 86 -26.22 -26.82 11.51
C SER A 86 -26.82 -25.43 11.73
N ARG A 87 -26.40 -24.75 12.80
CA ARG A 87 -26.68 -23.33 13.11
C ARG A 87 -25.93 -22.37 12.15
N VAL A 88 -25.98 -22.69 10.87
CA VAL A 88 -25.20 -22.04 9.80
C VAL A 88 -26.14 -21.46 8.73
N LEU A 89 -27.43 -21.76 8.82
CA LEU A 89 -28.49 -21.09 8.07
C LEU A 89 -29.29 -20.19 9.02
N ASN A 90 -29.67 -19.01 8.54
CA ASN A 90 -30.62 -18.13 9.20
C ASN A 90 -32.06 -18.70 9.09
N VAL A 91 -33.06 -17.97 9.61
CA VAL A 91 -34.47 -18.39 9.58
C VAL A 91 -35.04 -18.50 8.15
N GLU A 92 -34.40 -17.85 7.17
CA GLU A 92 -34.83 -17.78 5.77
C GLU A 92 -34.11 -18.82 4.87
N GLY A 93 -33.11 -19.53 5.41
CA GLY A 93 -32.34 -20.56 4.71
C GLY A 93 -31.01 -20.09 4.11
N ASP A 94 -30.63 -18.82 4.28
CA ASP A 94 -29.37 -18.24 3.82
C ASP A 94 -28.24 -18.43 4.84
N LEU A 95 -26.98 -18.41 4.38
CA LEU A 95 -25.81 -18.62 5.24
C LEU A 95 -25.63 -17.51 6.28
N ASP A 96 -25.67 -17.87 7.56
CA ASP A 96 -25.43 -16.95 8.68
C ASP A 96 -23.93 -16.60 8.79
N LEU A 97 -23.55 -15.51 8.12
CA LEU A 97 -22.21 -14.96 8.13
C LEU A 97 -21.80 -14.40 9.52
N GLU A 98 -22.74 -14.07 10.41
CA GLU A 98 -22.40 -13.61 11.76
C GLU A 98 -22.10 -14.80 12.69
N ALA A 99 -22.86 -15.90 12.59
CA ALA A 99 -22.54 -17.17 13.25
C ALA A 99 -21.23 -17.79 12.74
N MET A 100 -20.85 -17.54 11.47
CA MET A 100 -19.52 -17.89 10.94
C MET A 100 -18.38 -16.97 11.43
N THR A 101 -18.68 -15.81 12.03
CA THR A 101 -17.65 -14.85 12.43
C THR A 101 -16.97 -15.30 13.72
N ILE A 102 -15.66 -15.56 13.64
CA ILE A 102 -14.82 -15.97 14.77
C ILE A 102 -14.87 -14.88 15.85
N LYS A 103 -15.32 -15.22 17.05
CA LYS A 103 -15.27 -14.36 18.24
C LYS A 103 -14.12 -14.87 19.13
N GLY A 104 -13.09 -14.05 19.34
CA GLY A 104 -11.85 -14.43 20.01
C GLY A 104 -12.01 -14.64 21.51
N THR A 105 -11.22 -15.56 22.10
CA THR A 105 -11.25 -15.85 23.55
C THR A 105 -9.90 -15.65 24.25
N CYS A 106 -8.83 -15.30 23.52
CA CYS A 106 -7.49 -15.13 24.07
C CYS A 106 -7.40 -13.94 25.04
N GLN A 107 -7.04 -14.20 26.30
CA GLN A 107 -6.90 -13.16 27.33
C GLN A 107 -5.48 -12.55 27.43
N LYS A 108 -4.53 -13.00 26.60
CA LYS A 108 -3.18 -12.42 26.56
C LYS A 108 -3.25 -11.00 26.01
N VAL A 109 -2.71 -10.01 26.74
CA VAL A 109 -2.67 -8.62 26.27
C VAL A 109 -1.58 -8.46 25.20
N GLU A 110 -0.34 -8.82 25.56
CA GLU A 110 0.80 -8.89 24.64
C GLU A 110 0.76 -10.22 23.86
N LYS A 111 1.10 -10.15 22.57
CA LYS A 111 0.99 -11.23 21.57
C LYS A 111 1.74 -10.80 20.31
N GLU A 112 2.82 -11.50 19.98
CA GLU A 112 3.60 -11.28 18.76
C GLU A 112 2.77 -11.47 17.48
N TYR A 113 3.13 -10.77 16.40
CA TYR A 113 2.50 -10.96 15.08
C TYR A 113 3.05 -12.20 14.36
N LEU A 114 2.18 -13.18 14.12
CA LEU A 114 2.45 -14.35 13.28
C LEU A 114 1.60 -14.29 12.02
N ARG A 115 2.19 -14.51 10.85
CA ARG A 115 1.43 -14.59 9.59
C ARG A 115 0.55 -15.85 9.59
N LEU A 116 -0.75 -15.68 9.37
CA LEU A 116 -1.69 -16.80 9.31
C LEU A 116 -1.44 -17.64 8.06
N THR A 117 -1.09 -18.91 8.25
CA THR A 117 -0.94 -19.94 7.21
C THR A 117 -2.09 -20.95 7.20
N SER A 118 -3.01 -20.83 8.16
CA SER A 118 -4.18 -21.68 8.39
C SER A 118 -5.31 -20.86 9.01
N PRO A 119 -6.56 -21.37 9.04
CA PRO A 119 -7.65 -20.70 9.74
C PRO A 119 -7.31 -20.52 11.24
N PRO A 120 -7.43 -19.30 11.80
CA PRO A 120 -7.10 -19.03 13.19
C PRO A 120 -8.11 -19.68 14.14
N HIS A 121 -7.62 -20.27 15.22
CA HIS A 121 -8.47 -20.84 16.27
C HIS A 121 -8.95 -19.75 17.24
N PRO A 122 -10.20 -19.75 17.74
CA PRO A 122 -10.72 -18.70 18.63
C PRO A 122 -9.84 -18.39 19.84
N SER A 123 -9.14 -19.39 20.41
CA SER A 123 -8.26 -19.21 21.56
C SER A 123 -6.92 -18.50 21.27
N THR A 124 -6.55 -18.29 20.00
CA THR A 124 -5.36 -17.50 19.61
C THR A 124 -5.70 -16.05 19.22
N VAL A 125 -6.99 -15.72 19.16
CA VAL A 125 -7.52 -14.41 18.77
C VAL A 125 -8.04 -13.69 20.02
N ARG A 126 -7.68 -12.41 20.21
CA ARG A 126 -8.08 -11.63 21.39
C ARG A 126 -9.44 -10.93 21.14
N PRO A 127 -10.42 -11.01 22.06
CA PRO A 127 -11.66 -10.24 21.96
C PRO A 127 -11.40 -8.73 22.12
N GLU A 128 -12.34 -7.90 21.67
CA GLU A 128 -12.16 -6.44 21.59
C GLU A 128 -11.80 -5.77 22.93
N ASN A 129 -12.35 -6.24 24.04
CA ASN A 129 -12.01 -5.73 25.38
C ASN A 129 -10.56 -5.98 25.79
N ILE A 130 -9.89 -7.00 25.23
CA ILE A 130 -8.46 -7.29 25.40
C ILE A 130 -7.63 -6.55 24.33
N LEU A 131 -8.14 -6.41 23.10
CA LEU A 131 -7.49 -5.59 22.06
C LEU A 131 -7.40 -4.11 22.46
N ARG A 132 -8.42 -3.56 23.14
CA ARG A 132 -8.40 -2.21 23.72
C ARG A 132 -7.27 -2.06 24.73
N LYS A 133 -7.21 -2.94 25.74
CA LYS A 133 -6.11 -2.98 26.73
C LYS A 133 -4.73 -3.12 26.07
N ALA A 134 -4.64 -3.92 25.00
CA ALA A 134 -3.38 -4.12 24.26
C ALA A 134 -2.96 -2.85 23.49
N LEU A 135 -3.90 -2.15 22.83
CA LEU A 135 -3.62 -0.89 22.17
C LEU A 135 -3.15 0.17 23.18
N ASP A 136 -3.90 0.34 24.27
CA ASP A 136 -3.61 1.35 25.28
C ASP A 136 -2.25 1.07 25.97
N LEU A 137 -1.90 -0.20 26.23
CA LEU A 137 -0.57 -0.60 26.70
C LEU A 137 0.55 -0.18 25.75
N ILE A 138 0.39 -0.41 24.43
CA ILE A 138 1.40 -0.03 23.42
C ILE A 138 1.50 1.49 23.29
N GLN A 139 0.35 2.20 23.30
CA GLN A 139 0.32 3.66 23.28
C GLN A 139 1.07 4.27 24.48
N THR A 140 0.97 3.66 25.66
CA THR A 140 1.74 4.07 26.85
C THR A 140 3.23 3.73 26.71
N LYS A 141 3.60 2.46 26.45
CA LYS A 141 5.00 2.04 26.27
C LYS A 141 5.74 2.88 25.21
N TRP A 142 5.06 3.26 24.12
CA TRP A 142 5.62 4.12 23.07
C TRP A 142 5.84 5.57 23.51
N LYS A 143 4.88 6.17 24.24
CA LYS A 143 5.00 7.53 24.79
C LYS A 143 6.10 7.64 25.83
N ASP A 144 6.24 6.61 26.67
CA ASP A 144 7.22 6.55 27.75
C ASP A 144 8.63 6.18 27.24
N GLY A 145 8.79 5.91 25.94
CA GLY A 145 10.05 5.46 25.34
C GLY A 145 10.49 4.06 25.79
N SER A 146 9.58 3.27 26.38
CA SER A 146 9.87 1.99 27.03
C SER A 146 9.86 0.78 26.06
N CYS A 147 9.76 1.01 24.76
CA CYS A 147 9.83 -0.03 23.74
C CYS A 147 10.36 0.51 22.40
N ASP A 148 10.93 -0.38 21.57
CA ASP A 148 11.39 -0.03 20.22
C ASP A 148 10.29 -0.14 19.15
N TYR A 149 10.59 0.32 17.94
CA TYR A 149 9.68 0.25 16.80
C TYR A 149 9.39 -1.20 16.37
N ILE A 150 10.33 -2.14 16.54
CA ILE A 150 10.18 -3.53 16.09
C ILE A 150 9.10 -4.23 16.92
N TYR A 151 9.18 -4.11 18.24
CA TYR A 151 8.16 -4.54 19.18
C TYR A 151 6.81 -3.84 18.91
N ALA A 152 6.81 -2.51 18.79
CA ALA A 152 5.57 -1.74 18.62
C ALA A 152 4.84 -2.11 17.32
N CYS A 153 5.58 -2.22 16.21
CA CYS A 153 5.10 -2.64 14.90
C CYS A 153 4.57 -4.08 14.93
N SER A 154 5.30 -5.02 15.54
CA SER A 154 4.83 -6.42 15.72
C SER A 154 3.55 -6.47 16.55
N GLN A 155 3.49 -5.77 17.69
CA GLN A 155 2.32 -5.76 18.54
C GLN A 155 1.10 -5.12 17.87
N LEU A 156 1.27 -4.06 17.09
CA LEU A 156 0.18 -3.39 16.38
C LEU A 156 -0.29 -4.17 15.14
N LYS A 157 0.60 -4.85 14.42
CA LYS A 157 0.26 -5.83 13.38
C LYS A 157 -0.58 -6.99 13.93
N SER A 158 -0.23 -7.47 15.12
CA SER A 158 -0.97 -8.50 15.85
C SER A 158 -2.39 -8.04 16.23
N ILE A 159 -2.56 -6.79 16.70
CA ILE A 159 -3.89 -6.22 17.01
C ILE A 159 -4.71 -6.05 15.73
N ARG A 160 -4.13 -5.48 14.66
CA ARG A 160 -4.81 -5.31 13.36
C ARG A 160 -5.29 -6.64 12.80
N GLN A 161 -4.43 -7.67 12.81
CA GLN A 161 -4.79 -9.04 12.43
C GLN A 161 -5.99 -9.58 13.23
N ASP A 162 -5.98 -9.45 14.55
CA ASP A 162 -7.09 -9.91 15.38
C ASP A 162 -8.39 -9.14 15.09
N CYS A 163 -8.32 -7.87 14.70
CA CYS A 163 -9.49 -7.11 14.22
C CYS A 163 -10.00 -7.65 12.87
N THR A 164 -9.11 -7.89 11.91
CA THR A 164 -9.46 -8.43 10.57
C THR A 164 -10.10 -9.82 10.67
N VAL A 165 -9.54 -10.71 11.50
CA VAL A 165 -10.05 -12.08 11.71
C VAL A 165 -11.46 -12.09 12.28
N GLN A 166 -11.75 -11.17 13.21
CA GLN A 166 -13.06 -11.01 13.84
C GLN A 166 -13.99 -10.07 13.05
N ARG A 167 -13.58 -9.63 11.86
CA ARG A 167 -14.30 -8.68 10.99
C ARG A 167 -14.72 -7.37 11.70
N LEU A 168 -13.96 -6.94 12.71
CA LEU A 168 -14.30 -5.74 13.49
C LEU A 168 -14.13 -4.48 12.63
N LYS A 169 -15.25 -3.83 12.29
CA LYS A 169 -15.29 -2.53 11.61
C LYS A 169 -16.04 -1.53 12.48
N ASN A 170 -15.30 -0.86 13.36
CA ASN A 170 -15.85 0.17 14.26
C ASN A 170 -14.77 1.20 14.63
N ALA A 171 -15.15 2.21 15.43
CA ALA A 171 -14.26 3.29 15.84
C ALA A 171 -13.01 2.83 16.61
N PHE A 172 -13.03 1.65 17.26
CA PHE A 172 -11.82 1.08 17.85
C PHE A 172 -10.87 0.54 16.77
N THR A 173 -11.37 -0.16 15.74
CA THR A 173 -10.54 -0.55 14.58
C THR A 173 -9.90 0.67 13.93
N VAL A 174 -10.64 1.77 13.74
CA VAL A 174 -10.09 3.03 13.24
C VAL A 174 -8.97 3.55 14.17
N LYS A 175 -9.22 3.69 15.48
CA LYS A 175 -8.18 4.08 16.48
C LYS A 175 -6.92 3.21 16.38
N VAL A 176 -7.04 1.89 16.21
CA VAL A 176 -5.90 0.97 16.05
C VAL A 176 -5.08 1.30 14.81
N TYR A 177 -5.73 1.43 13.65
CA TYR A 177 -5.04 1.66 12.38
C TYR A 177 -4.44 3.07 12.30
N GLU A 178 -5.12 4.10 12.81
CA GLU A 178 -4.56 5.44 12.93
C GLU A 178 -3.30 5.45 13.81
N SER A 179 -3.38 4.80 14.99
CA SER A 179 -2.27 4.76 15.95
C SER A 179 -1.02 4.11 15.34
N HIS A 180 -1.21 3.00 14.63
CA HIS A 180 -0.10 2.33 13.97
C HIS A 180 0.47 3.15 12.81
N ALA A 181 -0.38 3.84 12.03
CA ALA A 181 0.07 4.73 10.98
C ALA A 181 0.91 5.91 11.52
N ARG A 182 0.47 6.54 12.62
CA ARG A 182 1.21 7.63 13.28
C ARG A 182 2.57 7.15 13.83
N ILE A 183 2.62 5.96 14.44
CA ILE A 183 3.87 5.34 14.93
C ILE A 183 4.83 4.96 13.77
N ALA A 184 4.29 4.44 12.66
CA ALA A 184 5.06 4.14 11.46
C ALA A 184 5.66 5.42 10.83
N LEU A 185 4.90 6.52 10.76
CA LEU A 185 5.40 7.83 10.31
C LEU A 185 6.55 8.35 11.18
N GLN A 186 6.43 8.26 12.51
CA GLN A 186 7.50 8.65 13.44
C GLN A 186 8.80 7.86 13.24
N SER A 187 8.67 6.60 12.82
CA SER A 187 9.80 5.68 12.58
C SER A 187 10.27 5.66 11.12
N GLY A 188 9.67 6.48 10.24
CA GLY A 188 10.00 6.55 8.81
C GLY A 188 9.52 5.36 7.96
N ASP A 189 8.69 4.46 8.50
CA ASP A 189 8.19 3.29 7.79
C ASP A 189 6.98 3.63 6.90
N ILE A 190 7.30 4.24 5.75
CA ILE A 190 6.31 4.65 4.75
C ILE A 190 5.51 3.46 4.18
N ASN A 191 6.09 2.25 4.21
CA ASN A 191 5.44 1.02 3.71
C ASN A 191 4.37 0.51 4.69
N GLU A 192 4.65 0.57 6.00
CA GLU A 192 3.66 0.21 7.02
C GLU A 192 2.60 1.30 7.20
N PHE A 193 2.98 2.58 7.08
CA PHE A 193 2.02 3.67 6.96
C PHE A 193 1.02 3.42 5.83
N ASN A 194 1.48 3.09 4.61
CA ASN A 194 0.60 2.87 3.47
C ASN A 194 -0.37 1.68 3.66
N GLN A 195 0.09 0.59 4.28
CA GLN A 195 -0.76 -0.54 4.67
C GLN A 195 -1.84 -0.15 5.70
N CYS A 196 -1.55 0.82 6.57
CA CYS A 196 -2.55 1.34 7.51
C CYS A 196 -3.51 2.32 6.83
N GLN A 197 -2.98 3.25 6.01
CA GLN A 197 -3.76 4.21 5.23
C GLN A 197 -4.80 3.51 4.34
N THR A 198 -4.40 2.46 3.62
CA THR A 198 -5.28 1.74 2.68
C THR A 198 -6.52 1.21 3.38
N GLN A 199 -6.38 0.58 4.55
CA GLN A 199 -7.54 0.11 5.31
C GLN A 199 -8.36 1.24 5.93
N LEU A 200 -7.73 2.33 6.38
CA LEU A 200 -8.45 3.50 6.93
C LEU A 200 -9.38 4.11 5.88
N HIS A 201 -8.97 4.13 4.61
CA HIS A 201 -9.80 4.59 3.50
C HIS A 201 -11.09 3.78 3.36
N GLU A 202 -11.02 2.45 3.39
CA GLU A 202 -12.19 1.56 3.38
C GLU A 202 -13.09 1.80 4.61
N LEU A 203 -12.50 1.96 5.80
CA LEU A 203 -13.25 2.21 7.05
C LEU A 203 -13.94 3.59 7.04
N TYR A 204 -13.36 4.61 6.40
CA TYR A 204 -13.99 5.92 6.24
C TYR A 204 -15.06 5.94 5.14
N GLU A 205 -14.96 5.11 4.10
CA GLU A 205 -16.04 4.91 3.11
C GLU A 205 -17.27 4.24 3.74
N GLU A 206 -17.08 3.42 4.78
CA GLU A 206 -18.15 2.90 5.64
C GLU A 206 -18.66 3.91 6.69
N ALA A 207 -18.29 5.19 6.57
CA ALA A 207 -18.68 6.30 7.44
C ALA A 207 -18.34 6.11 8.94
N ILE A 208 -17.35 5.28 9.25
CA ILE A 208 -16.90 5.05 10.63
C ILE A 208 -16.10 6.28 11.12
N PRO A 209 -16.42 6.86 12.29
CA PRO A 209 -15.79 8.10 12.74
C PRO A 209 -14.32 7.90 13.14
N GLY A 210 -13.51 8.91 12.80
CA GLY A 210 -12.08 9.05 13.10
C GLY A 210 -11.50 10.26 12.35
N GLU A 211 -10.17 10.37 12.32
CA GLU A 211 -9.45 11.53 11.77
C GLU A 211 -9.33 11.49 10.23
N ALA A 212 -10.46 11.34 9.54
CA ALA A 212 -10.53 11.17 8.09
C ALA A 212 -9.85 12.30 7.31
N ILE A 213 -9.93 13.55 7.80
CA ILE A 213 -9.32 14.73 7.18
C ILE A 213 -7.79 14.68 7.26
N GLU A 214 -7.23 14.28 8.42
CA GLU A 214 -5.78 14.08 8.61
C GLU A 214 -5.25 13.02 7.63
N PHE A 215 -5.93 11.87 7.55
CA PHE A 215 -5.51 10.77 6.71
C PHE A 215 -5.74 10.99 5.20
N LEU A 216 -6.72 11.81 4.82
CA LEU A 216 -6.91 12.30 3.46
C LEU A 216 -5.75 13.18 3.01
N ALA A 217 -5.30 14.13 3.85
CA ALA A 217 -4.13 14.94 3.58
C ALA A 217 -2.85 14.08 3.47
N TYR A 218 -2.67 13.09 4.35
CA TYR A 218 -1.55 12.14 4.25
C TYR A 218 -1.60 11.28 2.98
N ARG A 219 -2.79 10.89 2.50
CA ARG A 219 -2.97 10.16 1.23
C ARG A 219 -2.56 11.01 0.04
N ILE A 220 -2.89 12.31 0.01
CA ILE A 220 -2.39 13.27 -1.00
C ILE A 220 -0.86 13.31 -0.96
N LEU A 221 -0.25 13.52 0.22
CA LEU A 221 1.21 13.58 0.38
C LEU A 221 1.90 12.27 -0.03
N TYR A 222 1.33 11.11 0.30
CA TYR A 222 1.85 9.81 -0.13
C TYR A 222 1.83 9.64 -1.66
N CYS A 223 0.77 10.08 -2.34
CA CYS A 223 0.74 10.06 -3.80
C CYS A 223 1.81 10.98 -4.44
N ILE A 224 2.14 12.13 -3.82
CA ILE A 224 3.28 12.97 -4.24
C ILE A 224 4.60 12.20 -4.05
N TYR A 225 4.81 11.57 -2.89
CA TYR A 225 6.00 10.75 -2.62
C TYR A 225 6.18 9.65 -3.67
N VAL A 226 5.14 8.87 -3.97
CA VAL A 226 5.18 7.82 -5.01
C VAL A 226 5.49 8.41 -6.39
N GLY A 227 4.92 9.56 -6.74
CA GLY A 227 5.24 10.28 -7.98
C GLY A 227 6.67 10.81 -8.04
N LEU A 228 7.26 11.20 -6.91
CA LEU A 228 8.66 11.63 -6.83
C LEU A 228 9.65 10.46 -6.99
N GLN A 229 9.30 9.26 -6.54
CA GLN A 229 10.11 8.03 -6.62
C GLN A 229 9.99 7.28 -7.97
N ALA A 230 9.21 7.79 -8.92
CA ALA A 230 9.05 7.22 -10.25
C ALA A 230 10.38 7.22 -11.05
N LYS A 231 11.12 6.10 -11.02
CA LYS A 231 12.41 5.91 -11.72
C LYS A 231 12.30 5.83 -13.26
N LYS A 232 11.08 5.70 -13.79
CA LYS A 232 10.77 5.70 -15.23
C LYS A 232 9.58 6.63 -15.49
N ALA A 233 9.56 7.25 -16.68
CA ALA A 233 8.44 8.06 -17.15
C ALA A 233 7.12 7.26 -17.23
N ASP A 234 7.21 5.94 -17.43
CA ASP A 234 6.07 5.02 -17.58
C ASP A 234 5.31 4.75 -16.26
N SER A 235 5.86 5.15 -15.11
CA SER A 235 5.38 4.78 -13.77
C SER A 235 4.24 5.67 -13.27
N ASN A 236 3.08 5.59 -13.93
CA ASN A 236 1.89 6.41 -13.67
C ASN A 236 1.22 6.18 -12.28
N THR A 237 1.71 5.27 -11.44
CA THR A 237 1.10 4.88 -10.15
C THR A 237 0.81 6.06 -9.23
N GLY A 238 1.75 7.00 -9.06
CA GLY A 238 1.55 8.19 -8.23
C GLY A 238 0.50 9.14 -8.81
N THR A 239 0.51 9.33 -10.13
CA THR A 239 -0.45 10.16 -10.88
C THR A 239 -1.87 9.60 -10.82
N LEU A 240 -2.04 8.29 -10.98
CA LEU A 240 -3.33 7.61 -10.92
C LEU A 240 -3.89 7.62 -9.49
N GLY A 241 -3.04 7.37 -8.48
CA GLY A 241 -3.43 7.50 -7.07
C GLY A 241 -3.88 8.93 -6.74
N MET A 242 -3.14 9.94 -7.21
CA MET A 242 -3.49 11.35 -7.06
C MET A 242 -4.83 11.67 -7.73
N TYR A 243 -5.06 11.21 -8.97
CA TYR A 243 -6.31 11.43 -9.69
C TYR A 243 -7.51 10.89 -8.90
N ASN A 244 -7.44 9.65 -8.45
CA ASN A 244 -8.51 9.01 -7.66
C ASN A 244 -8.82 9.81 -6.38
N VAL A 245 -7.79 10.33 -5.69
CA VAL A 245 -7.98 11.17 -4.50
C VAL A 245 -8.64 12.51 -4.85
N LEU A 246 -8.21 13.18 -5.93
CA LEU A 246 -8.79 14.45 -6.36
C LEU A 246 -10.27 14.33 -6.75
N CYS A 247 -10.70 13.19 -7.32
CA CYS A 247 -12.11 12.90 -7.59
C CYS A 247 -12.98 12.81 -6.32
N LEU A 248 -12.40 12.45 -5.16
CA LEU A 248 -13.10 12.37 -3.88
C LEU A 248 -13.16 13.72 -3.12
N LEU A 249 -12.41 14.74 -3.56
CA LEU A 249 -12.36 16.03 -2.87
C LEU A 249 -13.56 16.93 -3.18
N SER A 250 -14.56 16.92 -2.30
CA SER A 250 -15.62 17.94 -2.29
C SER A 250 -15.06 19.37 -2.13
N PRO A 251 -15.78 20.42 -2.55
CA PRO A 251 -15.35 21.80 -2.35
C PRO A 251 -15.08 22.15 -0.87
N GLN A 252 -15.84 21.57 0.05
CA GLN A 252 -15.70 21.76 1.50
C GLN A 252 -14.39 21.14 2.01
N LEU A 253 -14.07 19.91 1.59
CA LEU A 253 -12.81 19.24 1.98
C LEU A 253 -11.58 20.02 1.51
N ARG A 254 -11.65 20.73 0.38
CA ARG A 254 -10.54 21.58 -0.13
C ARG A 254 -10.33 22.86 0.69
N GLN A 255 -11.31 23.28 1.49
CA GLN A 255 -11.20 24.46 2.37
C GLN A 255 -10.62 24.13 3.75
N ASP A 256 -10.54 22.84 4.11
CA ASP A 256 -9.83 22.44 5.33
C ASP A 256 -8.34 22.78 5.24
N LYS A 257 -7.75 23.23 6.35
CA LYS A 257 -6.37 23.72 6.41
C LYS A 257 -5.33 22.63 6.14
N VAL A 258 -5.60 21.39 6.57
CA VAL A 258 -4.69 20.23 6.43
C VAL A 258 -4.72 19.73 4.99
N VAL A 259 -5.91 19.63 4.40
CA VAL A 259 -6.08 19.25 2.98
C VAL A 259 -5.54 20.33 2.04
N ALA A 260 -5.83 21.61 2.31
CA ALA A 260 -5.31 22.74 1.53
C ALA A 260 -3.78 22.79 1.57
N HIS A 261 -3.15 22.56 2.72
CA HIS A 261 -1.69 22.43 2.83
C HIS A 261 -1.15 21.32 1.92
N ALA A 262 -1.72 20.11 1.97
CA ALA A 262 -1.29 19.01 1.11
C ALA A 262 -1.49 19.29 -0.39
N LEU A 263 -2.53 20.05 -0.76
CA LEU A 263 -2.77 20.51 -2.13
C LEU A 263 -1.76 21.57 -2.60
N HIS A 264 -1.34 22.50 -1.73
CA HIS A 264 -0.26 23.44 -2.01
C HIS A 264 1.10 22.74 -2.12
N VAL A 265 1.37 21.69 -1.31
CA VAL A 265 2.58 20.87 -1.45
C VAL A 265 2.58 20.13 -2.80
N ARG A 266 1.44 19.59 -3.23
CA ARG A 266 1.27 18.97 -4.56
C ARG A 266 1.57 19.96 -5.69
N GLU A 267 1.07 21.19 -5.59
CA GLU A 267 1.29 22.25 -6.57
C GLU A 267 2.77 22.69 -6.62
N ALA A 268 3.37 22.99 -5.47
CA ALA A 268 4.78 23.36 -5.38
C ALA A 268 5.70 22.27 -5.97
N VAL A 269 5.43 20.99 -5.70
CA VAL A 269 6.20 19.88 -6.28
C VAL A 269 5.96 19.73 -7.79
N ALA A 270 4.74 19.94 -8.28
CA ALA A 270 4.42 19.87 -9.71
C ALA A 270 5.08 21.00 -10.52
N LEU A 271 5.10 22.22 -9.98
CA LEU A 271 5.75 23.38 -10.59
C LEU A 271 7.28 23.40 -10.40
N ASN A 272 7.82 22.50 -9.57
CA ASN A 272 9.21 22.49 -9.08
C ASN A 272 9.58 23.74 -8.26
N ASP A 273 8.60 24.37 -7.62
CA ASP A 273 8.80 25.43 -6.64
C ASP A 273 9.35 24.84 -5.32
N TYR A 274 10.67 24.70 -5.29
CA TYR A 274 11.39 24.26 -4.11
C TYR A 274 11.35 25.29 -2.97
N HIS A 275 11.16 26.58 -3.25
CA HIS A 275 11.08 27.62 -2.23
C HIS A 275 9.82 27.41 -1.39
N GLN A 276 8.67 27.36 -2.07
CA GLN A 276 7.38 27.15 -1.43
C GLN A 276 7.27 25.76 -0.80
N PHE A 277 7.88 24.73 -1.40
CA PHE A 277 7.99 23.41 -0.75
C PHE A 277 8.69 23.49 0.63
N PHE A 278 9.82 24.20 0.76
CA PHE A 278 10.53 24.31 2.04
C PHE A 278 9.87 25.25 3.05
N ASN A 279 9.03 26.20 2.59
CA ASN A 279 8.16 26.98 3.47
C ASN A 279 7.03 26.10 4.02
N LEU A 280 6.27 25.43 3.14
CA LEU A 280 5.22 24.48 3.52
C LEU A 280 5.74 23.33 4.40
N HIS A 281 6.97 22.87 4.18
CA HIS A 281 7.63 21.86 5.04
C HIS A 281 7.86 22.36 6.47
N SER A 282 8.16 23.65 6.63
CA SER A 282 8.35 24.29 7.94
C SER A 282 7.02 24.53 8.67
N GLU A 283 5.92 24.62 7.94
CA GLU A 283 4.55 24.90 8.42
C GLU A 283 3.65 23.65 8.35
N ALA A 284 4.24 22.45 8.31
CA ALA A 284 3.52 21.21 8.05
C ALA A 284 2.56 20.82 9.20
N PRO A 285 1.24 20.72 8.96
CA PRO A 285 0.26 20.41 10.00
C PRO A 285 0.30 18.93 10.42
N ASN A 286 -0.06 18.68 11.67
CA ASN A 286 -0.10 17.36 12.30
C ASN A 286 1.23 16.60 12.09
N MET A 287 1.20 15.44 11.44
CA MET A 287 2.38 14.60 11.16
C MET A 287 2.79 14.65 9.68
N SER A 288 2.27 15.61 8.91
CA SER A 288 2.59 15.81 7.49
C SER A 288 4.09 15.96 7.23
N GLY A 289 4.82 16.56 8.18
CA GLY A 289 6.26 16.74 8.12
C GLY A 289 7.04 15.43 7.94
N TYR A 290 6.57 14.30 8.50
CA TYR A 290 7.22 12.99 8.34
C TYR A 290 7.12 12.46 6.90
N LEU A 291 5.96 12.62 6.24
CA LEU A 291 5.80 12.29 4.82
C LEU A 291 6.61 13.22 3.92
N MET A 292 6.65 14.52 4.24
CA MET A 292 7.46 15.50 3.50
C MET A 292 8.96 15.24 3.66
N ASN A 293 9.45 14.82 4.85
CA ASN A 293 10.85 14.45 5.08
C ASN A 293 11.33 13.38 4.07
N ALA A 294 10.50 12.37 3.79
CA ALA A 294 10.82 11.34 2.79
C ALA A 294 10.94 11.86 1.35
N MET A 295 10.39 13.06 1.07
CA MET A 295 10.50 13.74 -0.23
C MET A 295 11.69 14.71 -0.31
N VAL A 296 12.16 15.25 0.83
CA VAL A 296 13.15 16.34 0.91
C VAL A 296 14.40 16.09 0.05
N THR A 297 15.02 14.91 0.16
CA THR A 297 16.25 14.59 -0.61
C THR A 297 16.01 14.66 -2.11
N THR A 298 14.91 14.10 -2.60
CA THR A 298 14.53 14.11 -4.03
C THR A 298 14.24 15.53 -4.51
N VAL A 299 13.56 16.34 -3.71
CA VAL A 299 13.30 17.76 -4.03
C VAL A 299 14.61 18.56 -4.09
N ARG A 300 15.51 18.42 -3.09
CA ARG A 300 16.82 19.10 -3.10
C ARG A 300 17.66 18.72 -4.32
N LEU A 301 17.71 17.44 -4.71
CA LEU A 301 18.46 17.00 -5.89
C LEU A 301 17.84 17.48 -7.21
N ARG A 302 16.50 17.51 -7.34
CA ARG A 302 15.82 18.11 -8.49
C ARG A 302 16.11 19.62 -8.58
N ALA A 303 15.99 20.33 -7.46
CA ALA A 303 16.24 21.77 -7.37
C ALA A 303 17.71 22.13 -7.66
N LEU A 304 18.70 21.37 -7.18
CA LEU A 304 20.11 21.56 -7.54
C LEU A 304 20.34 21.49 -9.06
N ARG A 305 19.70 20.54 -9.77
CA ARG A 305 19.82 20.43 -11.24
C ARG A 305 19.20 21.61 -11.98
N ILE A 306 18.16 22.23 -11.41
CA ILE A 306 17.56 23.47 -11.94
C ILE A 306 18.49 24.66 -11.66
N MET A 307 18.94 24.83 -10.41
CA MET A 307 19.86 25.90 -10.00
C MET A 307 21.15 25.89 -10.81
N CYS A 308 21.80 24.74 -10.98
CA CYS A 308 23.03 24.64 -11.76
C CYS A 308 22.82 24.94 -13.26
N LYS A 309 21.60 24.82 -13.79
CA LYS A 309 21.31 25.23 -15.18
C LYS A 309 21.05 26.74 -15.29
N ALA A 310 20.31 27.31 -14.32
CA ALA A 310 19.87 28.70 -14.34
C ALA A 310 20.95 29.71 -13.91
N TYR A 311 21.69 29.41 -12.83
CA TYR A 311 22.76 30.28 -12.33
C TYR A 311 24.09 29.87 -12.98
N ARG A 312 24.77 30.79 -13.65
CA ARG A 312 26.03 30.54 -14.37
C ARG A 312 27.05 31.66 -14.14
N PRO A 313 28.37 31.37 -14.05
CA PRO A 313 28.98 30.04 -13.89
C PRO A 313 28.99 29.53 -12.44
N HIS A 314 28.76 30.41 -11.46
CA HIS A 314 28.90 30.11 -10.03
C HIS A 314 27.62 30.41 -9.25
N LEU A 315 27.36 29.66 -8.17
CA LEU A 315 26.28 29.93 -7.22
C LEU A 315 26.79 29.87 -5.77
N CYS A 316 26.38 30.81 -4.91
CA CYS A 316 26.87 30.85 -3.53
C CYS A 316 26.35 29.66 -2.71
N LEU A 317 27.25 28.90 -2.04
CA LEU A 317 26.85 27.77 -1.21
C LEU A 317 25.94 28.17 -0.03
N ASN A 318 26.07 29.40 0.47
CA ASN A 318 25.22 29.90 1.56
C ASN A 318 23.79 30.25 1.09
N PHE A 319 23.59 30.59 -0.19
CA PHE A 319 22.25 30.69 -0.78
C PHE A 319 21.59 29.31 -0.80
N ILE A 320 22.24 28.31 -1.39
CA ILE A 320 21.77 26.91 -1.46
C ILE A 320 21.41 26.37 -0.05
N LYS A 321 22.27 26.62 0.96
CA LYS A 321 22.02 26.19 2.34
C LYS A 321 20.78 26.84 2.95
N ARG A 322 20.57 28.14 2.75
CA ARG A 322 19.39 28.87 3.22
C ARG A 322 18.13 28.32 2.56
N GLU A 323 18.19 28.19 1.24
CA GLU A 323 17.06 27.80 0.38
C GLU A 323 16.54 26.41 0.73
N PHE A 324 17.43 25.42 0.79
CA PHE A 324 17.08 24.03 1.10
C PHE A 324 17.01 23.73 2.61
N ARG A 325 17.03 24.77 3.46
CA ARG A 325 16.99 24.70 4.93
C ARG A 325 18.05 23.74 5.51
N ILE A 326 19.23 23.67 4.89
CA ILE A 326 20.30 22.70 5.19
C ILE A 326 20.97 23.05 6.53
N ARG A 327 20.80 22.15 7.51
CA ARG A 327 21.29 22.29 8.90
C ARG A 327 21.84 20.94 9.41
N GLY A 328 22.52 20.96 10.56
CA GLY A 328 22.95 19.76 11.27
C GLY A 328 23.97 18.87 10.53
N LEU A 329 24.04 17.60 10.94
CA LEU A 329 24.91 16.57 10.34
C LEU A 329 24.38 16.12 8.98
N GLU A 330 23.09 15.82 8.88
CA GLU A 330 22.42 15.42 7.63
C GLU A 330 22.60 16.46 6.51
N GLY A 331 22.52 17.75 6.84
CA GLY A 331 22.75 18.81 5.87
C GLY A 331 24.20 18.87 5.36
N ARG A 332 25.19 18.63 6.24
CA ARG A 332 26.60 18.50 5.83
C ARG A 332 26.82 17.27 4.97
N ARG A 333 26.15 16.17 5.31
CA ARG A 333 26.17 14.90 4.57
C ARG A 333 25.62 15.06 3.15
N PHE A 334 24.41 15.63 3.02
CA PHE A 334 23.80 15.95 1.74
C PHE A 334 24.76 16.76 0.85
N ILE A 335 25.38 17.81 1.38
CA ILE A 335 26.34 18.66 0.65
C ILE A 335 27.59 17.88 0.17
N LYS A 336 28.02 16.84 0.88
CA LYS A 336 29.13 15.96 0.47
C LYS A 336 28.73 14.97 -0.62
N GLU A 337 27.50 14.46 -0.56
CA GLU A 337 27.03 13.34 -1.39
C GLU A 337 26.22 13.79 -2.64
N CYS A 338 25.76 15.05 -2.71
CA CYS A 338 24.91 15.54 -3.80
C CYS A 338 25.62 15.86 -5.12
N GLY A 339 26.94 15.66 -5.22
CA GLY A 339 27.71 15.86 -6.47
C GLY A 339 28.03 17.31 -6.85
N ILE A 340 28.03 18.24 -5.87
CA ILE A 340 28.49 19.63 -6.13
C ILE A 340 30.01 19.75 -6.03
N LEU A 341 30.62 20.47 -6.97
CA LEU A 341 32.01 20.90 -6.89
C LEU A 341 32.09 22.29 -6.25
N LEU A 342 33.00 22.46 -5.29
CA LEU A 342 33.20 23.71 -4.55
C LEU A 342 34.47 24.43 -4.98
N VAL A 343 34.33 25.70 -5.30
CA VAL A 343 35.40 26.62 -5.68
C VAL A 343 35.37 27.81 -4.71
N ASN A 344 36.52 28.38 -4.38
CA ASN A 344 36.57 29.59 -3.56
C ASN A 344 36.35 30.84 -4.44
N ASP A 345 35.65 31.84 -3.90
CA ASP A 345 35.56 33.17 -4.49
C ASP A 345 36.95 33.85 -4.54
N LYS A 346 37.10 34.93 -5.32
CA LYS A 346 38.39 35.62 -5.53
C LYS A 346 39.05 36.14 -4.24
N THR A 347 38.28 36.36 -3.18
CA THR A 347 38.78 36.75 -1.85
C THR A 347 39.08 35.57 -0.92
N GLY A 348 38.77 34.33 -1.32
CA GLY A 348 38.87 33.13 -0.48
C GLY A 348 37.75 32.94 0.55
N GLU A 349 37.04 34.01 0.93
CA GLU A 349 36.09 34.05 2.05
C GLU A 349 34.81 33.22 1.81
N LYS A 350 34.38 33.12 0.55
CA LYS A 350 33.08 32.54 0.18
C LYS A 350 33.28 31.26 -0.62
N LYS A 351 32.58 30.20 -0.23
CA LYS A 351 32.49 28.97 -1.02
C LYS A 351 31.37 29.10 -2.05
N LEU A 352 31.75 28.95 -3.31
CA LEU A 352 30.90 28.92 -4.48
C LEU A 352 30.75 27.47 -4.95
N VAL A 353 29.62 27.17 -5.58
CA VAL A 353 29.41 25.95 -6.37
C VAL A 353 29.76 26.26 -7.81
N ASP A 354 30.65 25.47 -8.40
CA ASP A 354 30.88 25.46 -9.85
C ASP A 354 29.69 24.76 -10.50
N THR A 355 28.76 25.55 -11.04
CA THR A 355 27.54 25.02 -11.64
C THR A 355 27.78 24.27 -12.94
N LYS A 356 28.91 24.53 -13.62
CA LYS A 356 29.24 23.96 -14.93
C LYS A 356 29.77 22.54 -14.77
N ASN A 357 30.62 22.33 -13.77
CA ASN A 357 31.31 21.06 -13.53
C ASN A 357 30.69 20.23 -12.40
N SER A 358 29.63 20.71 -11.71
CA SER A 358 28.89 19.93 -10.71
C SER A 358 27.94 18.89 -11.33
N GLU A 359 28.25 17.60 -11.16
CA GLU A 359 27.43 16.48 -11.62
C GLU A 359 26.46 16.00 -10.52
N ILE A 360 25.26 16.60 -10.49
CA ILE A 360 24.27 16.34 -9.43
C ILE A 360 23.65 14.94 -9.54
N VAL A 361 24.10 14.04 -8.66
CA VAL A 361 23.71 12.62 -8.58
C VAL A 361 22.20 12.39 -8.66
N SER A 362 21.77 11.29 -9.27
CA SER A 362 20.36 10.92 -9.41
C SER A 362 19.68 10.63 -8.07
N VAL A 363 20.37 9.86 -7.22
CA VAL A 363 20.00 9.39 -5.87
C VAL A 363 21.27 9.44 -5.00
N LEU A 364 21.15 9.62 -3.67
CA LEU A 364 22.30 9.54 -2.75
C LEU A 364 22.72 8.08 -2.50
N SER A 365 23.98 7.87 -2.11
CA SER A 365 24.54 6.54 -1.78
C SER A 365 23.63 5.72 -0.88
N ASP A 366 23.15 6.32 0.21
CA ASP A 366 22.43 5.61 1.28
C ASP A 366 20.97 5.31 0.92
N GLN A 367 20.43 5.95 -0.12
CA GLN A 367 19.12 5.63 -0.68
C GLN A 367 19.20 4.62 -1.84
N SER A 368 20.41 4.16 -2.20
CA SER A 368 20.59 3.02 -3.11
C SER A 368 20.32 1.66 -2.45
N SER A 369 20.48 1.57 -1.12
CA SER A 369 20.41 0.34 -0.32
C SER A 369 19.00 -0.08 0.10
N LEU A 370 17.98 0.70 -0.24
CA LEU A 370 16.57 0.52 0.18
C LEU A 370 15.67 0.21 -1.04
N ILE A 371 16.19 -0.57 -2.00
CA ILE A 371 15.61 -0.83 -3.32
C ILE A 371 15.54 -2.34 -3.58
#